data_AF-A0A7S4LBK2-F1
#
_entry.id   AF-A0A7S4LBK2-F1
#
_cell.length_a   1.000
_cell.length_b   1.000
_cell.length_c   1.000
_cell.angle_alpha   90.00
_cell.angle_beta   90.00
_cell.angle_gamma   90.00
#
_symmetry.space_group_name_H-M   'P 1'
#
loop_
_entity.id
_entity.type
_entity.pdbx_description
1 polymer ?
#
loop_
_entity_poly.entity_id
_entity_poly.type
_entity_poly.pdbx_seq_one_letter_code
_entity_poly.pdbx_strand_id
1 'polypeptide(L)'
;FFSGHAMSFLLSWLVLGLISVASPEEQNWQDMYYEAIERKFDMLDYAVRGYWKHYTGRHYGIASMHPDFPYAGRKTKFIFYDLRRRQAERAQPFKTVCEVGFNAGHSSLLWLETLPDARVVAFDKGEKWTKGGLLFLRTVYARRHRYIRGLSSNTLPKFIESNPDFKCDVVFIDGDKREEPRYDDIMNFRKISTLDTVLYMDEVNTLECVNGTVDRGHDKCKEKQAW
;
A
#
# COMPACT_ATOMS: atom_id res chain seq x y z
N PHE A 1 -30.94 -41.09 50.39
CA PHE A 1 -31.92 -40.23 49.70
C PHE A 1 -31.15 -39.16 48.92
N PHE A 2 -31.43 -39.08 47.62
CA PHE A 2 -31.06 -38.10 46.58
C PHE A 2 -30.89 -36.65 47.10
N SER A 3 -30.16 -35.70 46.51
CA SER A 3 -29.48 -35.49 45.21
C SER A 3 -28.91 -34.06 45.21
N GLY A 4 -27.94 -33.74 44.34
CA GLY A 4 -27.88 -32.38 43.76
C GLY A 4 -26.51 -31.72 43.57
N HIS A 5 -25.67 -32.31 42.71
CA HIS A 5 -24.68 -31.71 41.81
C HIS A 5 -24.52 -30.16 41.83
N ALA A 6 -23.38 -29.68 42.32
CA ALA A 6 -22.83 -28.39 41.91
C ALA A 6 -21.90 -28.63 40.71
N MET A 7 -22.39 -28.30 39.51
CA MET A 7 -21.64 -28.37 38.26
C MET A 7 -20.43 -27.44 38.29
N SER A 8 -19.27 -28.05 38.04
CA SER A 8 -18.03 -27.40 37.61
C SER A 8 -18.30 -26.50 36.39
N PHE A 9 -18.10 -25.19 36.54
CA PHE A 9 -17.97 -24.27 35.41
C PHE A 9 -16.51 -24.27 34.92
N LEU A 10 -16.15 -25.34 34.22
CA LEU A 10 -15.03 -25.31 33.28
C LEU A 10 -15.51 -24.53 32.04
N LEU A 11 -15.32 -23.21 32.03
CA LEU A 11 -15.32 -22.45 30.77
C LEU A 11 -14.06 -22.82 30.01
N SER A 12 -14.19 -23.90 29.24
CA SER A 12 -13.34 -24.22 28.11
C SER A 12 -13.35 -23.02 27.15
N TRP A 13 -12.26 -22.25 27.14
CA TRP A 13 -11.94 -21.37 26.04
C TRP A 13 -11.56 -22.24 24.84
N LEU A 14 -12.58 -22.73 24.14
CA LEU A 14 -12.43 -23.21 22.79
C LEU A 14 -11.99 -22.01 21.94
N VAL A 15 -10.69 -21.96 21.66
CA VAL A 15 -10.08 -21.14 20.62
C VAL A 15 -10.60 -21.65 19.27
N LEU A 16 -11.83 -21.28 18.95
CA LEU A 16 -12.32 -21.28 17.58
C LEU A 16 -11.83 -19.97 16.98
N GLY A 17 -10.93 -20.10 16.01
CA GLY A 17 -10.45 -18.99 15.20
C GLY A 17 -11.63 -18.29 14.52
N LEU A 18 -12.17 -17.29 15.20
CA LEU A 18 -13.07 -16.31 14.60
C LEU A 18 -12.17 -15.42 13.75
N ILE A 19 -12.24 -15.61 12.44
CA ILE A 19 -12.00 -14.50 11.53
C ILE A 19 -13.02 -13.45 11.97
N SER A 20 -12.56 -12.44 12.70
CA SER A 20 -13.39 -11.33 13.14
C SER A 20 -13.79 -10.55 11.89
N VAL A 21 -14.92 -10.92 11.29
CA VAL A 21 -15.57 -10.08 10.29
C VAL A 21 -16.00 -8.82 11.04
N ALA A 22 -15.51 -7.66 10.58
CA ALA A 22 -15.86 -6.38 11.18
C ALA A 22 -17.38 -6.24 11.28
N SER A 23 -17.86 -5.63 12.35
CA SER A 23 -19.29 -5.34 12.48
C SER A 23 -19.74 -4.39 11.34
N PRO A 24 -21.03 -4.40 10.96
CA PRO A 24 -21.55 -3.50 9.93
C PRO A 24 -21.27 -2.02 10.22
N GLU A 25 -21.28 -1.63 11.50
CA GLU A 25 -20.97 -0.27 11.93
C GLU A 25 -19.48 0.07 11.73
N GLU A 26 -18.57 -0.83 12.11
CA GLU A 26 -17.12 -0.66 11.87
C GLU A 26 -16.79 -0.62 10.38
N GLN A 27 -17.47 -1.43 9.57
CA GLN A 27 -17.30 -1.41 8.13
C GLN A 27 -17.74 -0.07 7.53
N ASN A 28 -18.89 0.46 7.98
CA ASN A 28 -19.37 1.78 7.57
C ASN A 28 -18.36 2.90 7.92
N TRP A 29 -17.74 2.85 9.10
CA TRP A 29 -16.70 3.82 9.47
C TRP A 29 -15.44 3.72 8.61
N GLN A 30 -15.01 2.50 8.29
CA GLN A 30 -13.85 2.29 7.40
C GLN A 30 -14.13 2.80 5.99
N ASP A 31 -15.35 2.59 5.48
CA ASP A 31 -15.79 3.10 4.18
C ASP A 31 -15.76 4.64 4.17
N MET A 32 -16.36 5.28 5.17
CA MET A 32 -16.33 6.74 5.32
C MET A 32 -14.92 7.31 5.43
N TYR A 33 -14.02 6.61 6.15
CA TYR A 33 -12.62 7.03 6.27
C TYR A 33 -11.89 6.92 4.94
N TYR A 34 -12.10 5.83 4.21
CA TYR A 34 -11.51 5.66 2.88
C TYR A 34 -12.02 6.73 1.89
N GLU A 35 -13.32 7.06 1.90
CA GLU A 35 -13.85 8.16 1.10
C GLU A 35 -13.18 9.51 1.42
N ALA A 36 -12.76 9.72 2.67
CA ALA A 36 -11.98 10.91 3.03
C ALA A 36 -10.56 10.89 2.43
N ILE A 37 -9.96 9.71 2.29
CA ILE A 37 -8.68 9.53 1.58
C ILE A 37 -8.87 9.81 0.08
N GLU A 38 -9.96 9.34 -0.53
CA GLU A 38 -10.26 9.62 -1.95
C GLU A 38 -10.39 11.13 -2.20
N ARG A 39 -11.09 11.86 -1.32
CA ARG A 39 -11.14 13.34 -1.41
C ARG A 39 -9.76 13.98 -1.28
N LYS A 40 -8.85 13.41 -0.48
CA LYS A 40 -7.45 13.88 -0.41
C LYS A 40 -6.67 13.54 -1.67
N PHE A 41 -6.96 12.44 -2.35
CA PHE A 41 -6.41 12.19 -3.68
C PHE A 41 -6.85 13.31 -4.62
N ASP A 42 -8.11 13.75 -4.63
CA ASP A 42 -8.56 14.86 -5.49
C ASP A 42 -7.79 16.15 -5.21
N MET A 43 -7.54 16.45 -3.93
CA MET A 43 -6.73 17.60 -3.52
C MET A 43 -5.27 17.49 -3.99
N LEU A 44 -4.69 16.28 -3.92
CA LEU A 44 -3.35 16.01 -4.43
C LEU A 44 -3.28 16.22 -5.94
N ASP A 45 -4.24 15.68 -6.70
CA ASP A 45 -4.38 15.90 -8.15
C ASP A 45 -4.42 17.39 -8.50
N TYR A 46 -5.23 18.16 -7.76
CA TYR A 46 -5.32 19.60 -7.93
C TYR A 46 -3.97 20.31 -7.69
N ALA A 47 -3.27 19.94 -6.61
CA ALA A 47 -1.96 20.50 -6.30
C ALA A 47 -0.91 20.14 -7.38
N VAL A 48 -0.93 18.90 -7.88
CA VAL A 48 -0.05 18.45 -8.95
C VAL A 48 -0.31 19.21 -10.25
N ARG A 49 -1.59 19.42 -10.62
CA ARG A 49 -1.98 20.23 -11.78
C ARG A 49 -1.52 21.69 -11.68
N GLY A 50 -1.53 22.25 -10.47
CA GLY A 50 -0.97 23.59 -10.22
C GLY A 50 0.52 23.70 -10.57
N TYR A 51 1.26 22.59 -10.49
CA TYR A 51 2.67 22.52 -10.88
C TYR A 51 2.90 22.12 -12.34
N TRP A 52 2.10 21.19 -12.84
CA TRP A 52 2.18 20.72 -14.21
C TRP A 52 0.78 20.63 -14.81
N LYS A 53 0.36 21.68 -15.54
CA LYS A 53 -1.00 21.84 -16.09
C LYS A 53 -1.49 20.72 -17.01
N HIS A 54 -0.57 19.94 -17.56
CA HIS A 54 -0.86 18.81 -18.44
C HIS A 54 -1.04 17.51 -17.67
N TYR A 55 -0.96 17.54 -16.33
CA TYR A 55 -1.30 16.40 -15.49
C TYR A 55 -2.80 16.15 -15.65
N THR A 56 -3.12 15.07 -16.32
CA THR A 56 -4.47 14.54 -16.34
C THR A 56 -4.75 14.06 -14.91
N GLY A 57 -5.81 14.57 -14.30
CA GLY A 57 -6.28 14.08 -12.98
C GLY A 57 -7.39 13.04 -13.13
N ARG A 58 -8.13 12.79 -12.04
CA ARG A 58 -8.97 11.59 -11.79
C ARG A 58 -8.12 10.34 -11.53
N HIS A 59 -6.99 10.61 -10.88
CA HIS A 59 -5.96 9.72 -10.32
C HIS A 59 -5.34 8.72 -11.30
N TYR A 60 -4.03 8.50 -11.20
CA TYR A 60 -3.24 7.62 -12.07
C TYR A 60 -2.48 6.58 -11.23
N GLY A 61 -1.93 5.55 -11.90
CA GLY A 61 -1.25 4.46 -11.20
C GLY A 61 -2.21 3.71 -10.27
N ILE A 62 -1.79 3.45 -9.03
CA ILE A 62 -2.61 2.66 -8.10
C ILE A 62 -3.95 3.30 -7.72
N ALA A 63 -4.03 4.62 -7.71
CA ALA A 63 -5.24 5.34 -7.30
C ALA A 63 -6.21 5.56 -8.47
N SER A 64 -5.95 4.98 -9.64
CA SER A 64 -6.71 5.31 -10.85
C SER A 64 -8.21 5.19 -10.68
N MET A 65 -8.91 6.28 -11.03
CA MET A 65 -10.38 6.39 -11.09
C MET A 65 -10.86 6.59 -12.52
N HIS A 66 -9.99 6.39 -13.50
CA HIS A 66 -10.31 6.63 -14.89
C HIS A 66 -11.31 5.58 -15.41
N PRO A 67 -12.40 6.00 -16.09
CA PRO A 67 -13.56 5.15 -16.39
C PRO A 67 -13.22 3.93 -17.27
N ASP A 68 -12.19 4.05 -18.10
CA ASP A 68 -11.71 2.95 -18.94
C ASP A 68 -10.93 1.86 -18.15
N PHE A 69 -10.64 2.09 -16.87
CA PHE A 69 -10.01 1.10 -16.00
C PHE A 69 -11.05 0.45 -15.06
N PRO A 70 -11.27 -0.87 -15.17
CA PRO A 70 -12.28 -1.58 -14.37
C PRO A 70 -11.93 -1.66 -12.87
N TYR A 71 -10.76 -1.18 -12.48
CA TYR A 71 -10.21 -1.26 -11.14
C TYR A 71 -10.37 0.03 -10.31
N ALA A 72 -11.11 1.04 -10.79
CA ALA A 72 -11.44 2.31 -10.13
C ALA A 72 -11.36 2.28 -8.58
N GLY A 73 -10.21 2.70 -8.01
CA GLY A 73 -9.97 2.72 -6.55
C GLY A 73 -9.88 1.36 -5.86
N ARG A 74 -10.15 0.23 -6.53
CA ARG A 74 -10.12 -1.13 -5.94
C ARG A 74 -8.75 -1.50 -5.39
N LYS A 75 -7.66 -1.10 -6.06
CA LYS A 75 -6.29 -1.36 -5.59
C LYS A 75 -6.05 -0.69 -4.24
N THR A 76 -6.36 0.60 -4.14
CA THR A 76 -6.16 1.38 -2.91
C THR A 76 -7.15 0.97 -1.82
N LYS A 77 -8.40 0.61 -2.15
CA LYS A 77 -9.37 0.00 -1.20
C LYS A 77 -8.83 -1.30 -0.62
N PHE A 78 -8.41 -2.25 -1.47
CA PHE A 78 -7.86 -3.53 -1.03
C PHE A 78 -6.70 -3.32 -0.05
N ILE A 79 -5.74 -2.48 -0.44
CA ILE A 79 -4.58 -2.15 0.38
C ILE A 79 -4.99 -1.51 1.71
N PHE A 80 -5.93 -0.56 1.68
CA PHE A 80 -6.45 0.11 2.87
C PHE A 80 -7.03 -0.88 3.87
N TYR A 81 -8.01 -1.72 3.45
CA TYR A 81 -8.65 -2.67 4.36
C TYR A 81 -7.66 -3.73 4.85
N ASP A 82 -6.77 -4.24 3.98
CA ASP A 82 -5.77 -5.22 4.40
C ASP A 82 -4.79 -4.65 5.43
N LEU A 83 -4.29 -3.42 5.21
CA LEU A 83 -3.42 -2.75 6.18
C LEU A 83 -4.12 -2.47 7.50
N ARG A 84 -5.38 -1.99 7.48
CA ARG A 84 -6.17 -1.73 8.68
C ARG A 84 -6.39 -3.00 9.50
N ARG A 85 -6.78 -4.09 8.83
CA ARG A 85 -6.95 -5.41 9.45
C ARG A 85 -5.64 -5.90 10.07
N ARG A 86 -4.54 -5.88 9.30
CA ARG A 86 -3.21 -6.28 9.81
C ARG A 86 -2.76 -5.41 10.98
N GLN A 87 -3.01 -4.10 10.93
CA GLN A 87 -2.67 -3.18 12.02
C GLN A 87 -3.46 -3.50 13.30
N ALA A 88 -4.73 -3.92 13.20
CA ALA A 88 -5.51 -4.33 14.35
C ALA A 88 -5.03 -5.65 14.98
N GLU A 89 -4.46 -6.56 14.17
CA GLU A 89 -3.94 -7.85 14.61
C GLU A 89 -2.51 -7.78 15.17
N ARG A 90 -1.77 -6.69 14.91
CA ARG A 90 -0.37 -6.56 15.32
C ARG A 90 -0.25 -6.04 16.75
N ALA A 91 0.67 -6.65 17.50
CA ALA A 91 1.07 -6.16 18.83
C ALA A 91 1.78 -4.80 18.76
N GLN A 92 2.50 -4.53 17.67
CA GLN A 92 3.22 -3.27 17.45
C GLN A 92 2.77 -2.60 16.14
N PRO A 93 2.54 -1.27 16.16
CA PRO A 93 2.10 -0.57 14.97
C PRO A 93 3.17 -0.51 13.89
N PHE A 94 2.71 -0.49 12.64
CA PHE A 94 3.58 -0.21 11.50
C PHE A 94 4.22 1.17 11.68
N LYS A 95 5.56 1.24 11.63
CA LYS A 95 6.32 2.48 11.80
C LYS A 95 6.97 2.97 10.51
N THR A 96 7.32 2.08 9.60
CA THR A 96 8.05 2.43 8.38
C THR A 96 7.45 1.77 7.15
N VAL A 97 7.04 2.60 6.19
CA VAL A 97 6.66 2.17 4.84
C VAL A 97 7.77 2.56 3.88
N CYS A 98 8.16 1.65 3.01
CA CYS A 98 9.15 1.89 1.96
C CYS A 98 8.49 1.65 0.60
N GLU A 99 8.68 2.56 -0.33
CA GLU A 99 8.11 2.41 -1.67
C GLU A 99 9.12 2.72 -2.78
N VAL A 100 9.04 1.99 -3.89
CA VAL A 100 9.57 2.41 -5.19
C VAL A 100 8.39 2.82 -6.06
N GLY A 101 8.48 3.96 -6.73
CA GLY A 101 7.42 4.46 -7.62
C GLY A 101 6.54 5.54 -6.99
N PHE A 102 7.15 6.58 -6.41
CA PHE A 102 6.42 7.71 -5.86
C PHE A 102 5.50 8.36 -6.90
N ASN A 103 5.99 8.54 -8.12
CA ASN A 103 5.28 9.19 -9.22
C ASN A 103 4.69 10.57 -8.82
N ALA A 104 3.36 10.65 -8.64
CA ALA A 104 2.64 11.85 -8.18
C ALA A 104 2.33 11.87 -6.67
N GLY A 105 2.57 10.77 -5.95
CA GLY A 105 2.46 10.68 -4.49
C GLY A 105 1.19 10.04 -3.93
N HIS A 106 0.34 9.43 -4.77
CA HIS A 106 -0.93 8.82 -4.34
C HIS A 106 -0.74 7.63 -3.39
N SER A 107 0.24 6.76 -3.66
CA SER A 107 0.60 5.67 -2.75
C SER A 107 1.10 6.20 -1.42
N SER A 108 2.07 7.11 -1.45
CA SER A 108 2.54 7.83 -0.26
C SER A 108 1.41 8.45 0.57
N LEU A 109 0.43 9.09 -0.07
CA LEU A 109 -0.74 9.66 0.60
C LEU A 109 -1.57 8.57 1.28
N LEU A 110 -1.85 7.46 0.59
CA LEU A 110 -2.57 6.32 1.15
C LEU A 110 -1.87 5.79 2.41
N TRP A 111 -0.55 5.59 2.37
CA TRP A 111 0.23 5.09 3.51
C TRP A 111 0.11 6.02 4.72
N LEU A 112 0.31 7.32 4.49
CA LEU A 112 0.33 8.34 5.55
C LEU A 112 -1.03 8.55 6.21
N GLU A 113 -2.11 8.32 5.47
CA GLU A 113 -3.49 8.36 5.96
C GLU A 113 -3.93 7.07 6.65
N THR A 114 -3.52 5.91 6.12
CA THR A 114 -3.90 4.60 6.67
C THR A 114 -3.15 4.31 7.96
N LEU A 115 -1.88 4.74 8.04
CA LEU A 115 -0.96 4.49 9.14
C LEU A 115 -0.51 5.83 9.76
N PRO A 116 -1.27 6.39 10.72
CA PRO A 116 -1.06 7.76 11.21
C PRO A 116 0.30 7.97 11.91
N ASP A 117 0.89 6.90 12.46
CA ASP A 117 2.20 6.93 13.14
C ASP A 117 3.37 6.55 12.23
N ALA A 118 3.09 6.09 11.01
CA ALA A 118 4.14 5.62 10.11
C ALA A 118 4.81 6.79 9.38
N ARG A 119 6.08 6.57 9.03
CA ARG A 119 6.82 7.37 8.05
C ARG A 119 6.98 6.61 6.75
N VAL A 120 7.04 7.33 5.64
CA VAL A 120 7.25 6.80 4.29
C VAL A 120 8.63 7.20 3.79
N VAL A 121 9.37 6.23 3.25
CA VAL A 121 10.60 6.46 2.47
C VAL A 121 10.32 6.03 1.02
N ALA A 122 10.28 7.00 0.12
CA ALA A 122 9.92 6.79 -1.27
C ALA A 122 11.12 6.98 -2.19
N PHE A 123 11.36 6.01 -3.08
CA PHE A 123 12.39 6.02 -4.11
C PHE A 123 11.75 6.19 -5.49
N ASP A 124 12.23 7.14 -6.27
CA ASP A 124 11.64 7.41 -7.59
C ASP A 124 12.57 8.27 -8.45
N LYS A 125 12.57 8.05 -9.76
CA LYS A 125 13.39 8.82 -10.72
C LYS A 125 13.06 10.32 -10.72
N GLY A 126 11.82 10.65 -10.39
CA GLY A 126 11.25 11.99 -10.42
C GLY A 126 10.80 12.39 -11.81
N GLU A 127 9.50 12.58 -11.95
CA GLU A 127 8.85 13.08 -13.16
C GLU A 127 8.56 14.59 -13.06
N LYS A 128 8.14 15.18 -14.18
CA LYS A 128 7.76 16.60 -14.25
C LYS A 128 6.65 17.01 -13.28
N TRP A 129 5.77 16.07 -12.92
CA TRP A 129 4.66 16.30 -11.98
C TRP A 129 5.00 15.96 -10.52
N THR A 130 6.07 15.21 -10.26
CA THR A 130 6.47 14.75 -8.92
C THR A 130 6.60 15.89 -7.91
N LYS A 131 7.08 17.06 -8.36
CA LYS A 131 7.27 18.23 -7.49
C LYS A 131 5.97 18.69 -6.81
N GLY A 132 4.85 18.65 -7.52
CA GLY A 132 3.56 19.06 -6.97
C GLY A 132 3.12 18.17 -5.81
N GLY A 133 3.26 16.85 -5.98
CA GLY A 133 2.93 15.89 -4.95
C GLY A 133 3.85 15.96 -3.73
N LEU A 134 5.15 16.16 -3.94
CA LEU A 134 6.10 16.35 -2.84
C LEU A 134 5.77 17.58 -1.98
N LEU A 135 5.36 18.68 -2.61
CA LEU A 135 4.99 19.89 -1.88
C LEU A 135 3.68 19.72 -1.13
N PHE A 136 2.69 19.06 -1.74
CA PHE A 136 1.45 18.70 -1.06
C PHE A 136 1.75 17.85 0.19
N LEU A 137 2.48 16.74 0.03
CA LEU A 137 2.78 15.85 1.14
C LEU A 137 3.64 16.50 2.23
N ARG A 138 4.61 17.33 1.85
CA ARG A 138 5.42 18.08 2.82
C ARG A 138 4.57 19.08 3.62
N THR A 139 3.56 19.67 3.01
CA THR A 139 2.67 20.63 3.68
C THR A 139 1.76 19.93 4.68
N VAL A 140 1.20 18.77 4.32
CA VAL A 140 0.20 18.06 5.12
C VAL A 140 0.83 17.10 6.15
N TYR A 141 1.92 16.42 5.78
CA TYR A 141 2.52 15.34 6.58
C TYR A 141 3.93 15.65 7.09
N ALA A 142 4.42 16.87 6.82
CA ALA A 142 5.67 17.40 7.33
C ALA A 142 6.84 16.40 7.24
N ARG A 143 7.33 15.93 8.39
CA ARG A 143 8.54 15.10 8.53
C ARG A 143 8.27 13.59 8.36
N ARG A 144 7.02 13.18 8.09
CA ARG A 144 6.67 11.76 7.91
C ARG A 144 6.94 11.24 6.50
N HIS A 145 7.25 12.09 5.53
CA HIS A 145 7.60 11.68 4.18
C HIS A 145 9.06 12.02 3.85
N ARG A 146 9.83 11.03 3.39
CA ARG A 146 11.18 11.19 2.86
C ARG A 146 11.23 10.72 1.42
N TYR A 147 11.57 11.62 0.51
CA TYR A 147 11.76 11.31 -0.90
C TYR A 147 13.24 11.19 -1.25
N ILE A 148 13.61 10.14 -1.96
CA ILE A 148 14.96 9.86 -2.45
C ILE A 148 14.90 9.80 -3.98
N ARG A 149 15.43 10.84 -4.61
CA ARG A 149 15.40 10.96 -6.07
C ARG A 149 16.48 10.10 -6.73
N GLY A 150 16.07 9.30 -7.71
CA GLY A 150 16.95 8.54 -8.59
C GLY A 150 16.34 7.20 -9.00
N LEU A 151 17.00 6.49 -9.91
CA LEU A 151 16.62 5.11 -10.24
C LEU A 151 16.79 4.21 -9.01
N SER A 152 15.80 3.38 -8.72
CA SER A 152 15.82 2.47 -7.55
C SER A 152 17.03 1.54 -7.59
N SER A 153 17.42 1.06 -8.77
CA SER A 153 18.64 0.26 -9.01
C SER A 153 19.94 0.91 -8.49
N ASN A 154 19.96 2.23 -8.32
CA ASN A 154 21.08 2.97 -7.77
C ASN A 154 20.83 3.45 -6.33
N THR A 155 19.65 4.01 -6.06
CA THR A 155 19.38 4.70 -4.80
C THR A 155 19.02 3.75 -3.66
N LEU A 156 18.31 2.66 -3.96
CA LEU A 156 17.89 1.71 -2.93
C LEU A 156 19.10 0.92 -2.37
N PRO A 157 20.00 0.32 -3.19
CA PRO A 157 21.22 -0.31 -2.66
C PRO A 157 22.09 0.62 -1.82
N LYS A 158 22.32 1.86 -2.29
CA LYS A 158 23.10 2.87 -1.54
C LYS A 158 22.44 3.24 -0.21
N PHE A 159 21.12 3.34 -0.19
CA PHE A 159 20.38 3.60 1.04
C PHE A 159 20.55 2.45 2.04
N ILE A 160 20.45 1.20 1.58
CA ILE A 160 20.63 0.01 2.42
C ILE A 160 22.04 -0.01 3.02
N GLU A 161 23.07 0.19 2.18
CA GLU A 161 24.47 0.25 2.61
C GLU A 161 24.71 1.32 3.68
N SER A 162 24.11 2.51 3.50
CA SER A 162 24.27 3.63 4.43
C SER A 162 23.41 3.50 5.70
N ASN A 163 22.49 2.54 5.77
CA ASN A 163 21.54 2.38 6.86
C ASN A 163 21.33 0.87 7.19
N PRO A 164 22.37 0.17 7.66
CA PRO A 164 22.35 -1.30 7.79
C PRO A 164 21.26 -1.82 8.76
N ASP A 165 20.91 -1.05 9.79
CA ASP A 165 19.90 -1.41 10.79
C ASP A 165 18.48 -0.99 10.40
N PHE A 166 18.32 -0.30 9.27
CA PHE A 166 17.03 0.18 8.84
C PHE A 166 16.14 -0.98 8.38
N LYS A 167 14.89 -0.99 8.86
CA LYS A 167 13.87 -1.95 8.45
C LYS A 167 12.58 -1.28 8.00
N CYS A 168 11.93 -1.90 7.02
CA CYS A 168 10.61 -1.54 6.52
C CYS A 168 9.59 -2.53 7.08
N ASP A 169 8.49 -2.03 7.62
CA ASP A 169 7.37 -2.89 8.05
C ASP A 169 6.39 -3.14 6.90
N VAL A 170 6.32 -2.21 5.95
CA VAL A 170 5.56 -2.33 4.70
C VAL A 170 6.48 -1.95 3.54
N VAL A 171 6.45 -2.74 2.47
CA VAL A 171 7.14 -2.49 1.21
C VAL A 171 6.12 -2.40 0.09
N PHE A 172 6.29 -1.43 -0.81
CA PHE A 172 5.49 -1.27 -2.00
C PHE A 172 6.37 -1.10 -3.26
N ILE A 173 6.10 -1.87 -4.32
CA ILE A 173 6.88 -1.84 -5.56
C ILE A 173 5.97 -1.45 -6.73
N ASP A 174 6.16 -0.23 -7.25
CA ASP A 174 5.50 0.35 -8.42
C ASP A 174 6.52 1.09 -9.30
N GLY A 175 7.66 0.45 -9.49
CA GLY A 175 8.80 1.01 -10.21
C GLY A 175 8.81 0.68 -11.70
N ASP A 176 9.98 0.25 -12.15
CA ASP A 176 10.18 -0.21 -13.52
C ASP A 176 9.26 -1.42 -13.83
N LYS A 177 8.69 -1.44 -15.03
CA LYS A 177 7.73 -2.47 -15.43
C LYS A 177 8.40 -3.70 -16.05
N ARG A 178 9.72 -3.78 -16.10
CA ARG A 178 10.46 -4.97 -16.57
C ARG A 178 10.72 -5.95 -15.43
N GLU A 179 10.73 -7.23 -15.75
CA GLU A 179 10.88 -8.33 -14.77
C GLU A 179 12.18 -8.20 -13.94
N GLU A 180 13.33 -8.05 -14.60
CA GLU A 180 14.64 -8.01 -13.94
C GLU A 180 14.75 -6.83 -12.94
N PRO A 181 14.49 -5.57 -13.33
CA PRO A 181 14.46 -4.46 -12.37
C PRO A 181 13.50 -4.64 -11.18
N ARG A 182 12.30 -5.21 -11.39
CA ARG A 182 11.38 -5.48 -10.26
C ARG A 182 11.93 -6.56 -9.34
N TYR A 183 12.53 -7.61 -9.90
CA TYR A 183 13.17 -8.66 -9.12
C TYR A 183 14.30 -8.08 -8.27
N ASP A 184 15.12 -7.19 -8.83
CA ASP A 184 16.16 -6.49 -8.09
C ASP A 184 15.59 -5.62 -6.94
N ASP A 185 14.48 -4.92 -7.17
CA ASP A 185 13.79 -4.16 -6.11
C ASP A 185 13.29 -5.09 -4.99
N ILE A 186 12.70 -6.25 -5.33
CA ILE A 186 12.30 -7.28 -4.34
C ILE A 186 13.52 -7.75 -3.53
N MET A 187 14.60 -8.10 -4.20
CA MET A 187 15.81 -8.62 -3.56
C MET A 187 16.52 -7.58 -2.70
N ASN A 188 16.47 -6.31 -3.09
CA ASN A 188 16.98 -5.22 -2.27
C ASN A 188 16.09 -4.96 -1.05
N PHE A 189 14.77 -4.88 -1.22
CA PHE A 189 13.87 -4.71 -0.08
C PHE A 189 13.94 -5.86 0.91
N ARG A 190 14.13 -7.10 0.45
CA ARG A 190 14.34 -8.26 1.32
C ARG A 190 15.46 -8.03 2.36
N LYS A 191 16.52 -7.29 2.01
CA LYS A 191 17.66 -6.98 2.92
C LYS A 191 17.25 -6.07 4.09
N ILE A 192 16.22 -5.25 3.90
CA ILE A 192 15.66 -4.33 4.89
C ILE A 192 14.25 -4.73 5.33
N SER A 193 13.88 -6.00 5.15
CA SER A 193 12.63 -6.58 5.64
C SER A 193 12.89 -7.51 6.83
N THR A 194 11.81 -7.79 7.55
CA THR A 194 11.70 -8.86 8.54
C THR A 194 10.70 -9.92 8.06
N LEU A 195 10.50 -10.99 8.82
CA LEU A 195 9.44 -11.97 8.53
C LEU A 195 8.02 -11.37 8.62
N ASP A 196 7.86 -10.27 9.37
CA ASP A 196 6.59 -9.59 9.56
C ASP A 196 6.35 -8.45 8.57
N THR A 197 7.27 -8.24 7.63
CA THR A 197 7.16 -7.19 6.62
C THR A 197 6.09 -7.56 5.59
N VAL A 198 5.16 -6.64 5.34
CA VAL A 198 4.14 -6.80 4.32
C VAL A 198 4.66 -6.28 2.98
N LEU A 199 4.56 -7.08 1.91
CA LEU A 199 4.90 -6.67 0.56
C LEU A 199 3.63 -6.49 -0.27
N TYR A 200 3.47 -5.29 -0.83
CA TYR A 200 2.53 -5.00 -1.90
C TYR A 200 3.29 -4.72 -3.20
N MET A 201 2.71 -5.11 -4.33
CA MET A 201 3.26 -4.84 -5.65
C MET A 201 2.15 -4.28 -6.54
N ASP A 202 2.46 -3.22 -7.28
CA ASP A 202 1.62 -2.81 -8.40
C ASP A 202 1.82 -3.76 -9.58
N GLU A 203 0.84 -3.77 -10.48
CA GLU A 203 0.59 -4.77 -11.53
C GLU A 203 -0.21 -5.98 -11.04
N VAL A 204 -1.52 -5.79 -11.02
CA VAL A 204 -2.50 -6.89 -10.90
C VAL A 204 -2.81 -7.43 -12.29
N ASN A 205 -2.51 -8.70 -12.48
CA ASN A 205 -3.20 -9.53 -13.47
C ASN A 205 -4.49 -10.09 -12.85
N THR A 206 -5.36 -10.72 -13.65
CA THR A 206 -6.57 -11.30 -13.09
C THR A 206 -6.22 -12.42 -12.09
N LEU A 207 -7.14 -12.72 -11.17
CA LEU A 207 -6.94 -13.78 -10.17
C LEU A 207 -6.59 -15.11 -10.85
N GLU A 208 -7.24 -15.41 -11.98
CA GLU A 208 -7.00 -16.60 -12.78
C GLU A 208 -5.57 -16.67 -13.33
N CYS A 209 -4.96 -15.53 -13.62
CA CYS A 209 -3.56 -15.50 -14.01
C CYS A 209 -2.63 -15.79 -12.83
N VAL A 210 -2.84 -15.07 -11.72
CA VAL A 210 -1.95 -15.12 -10.55
C VAL A 210 -2.02 -16.48 -9.84
N ASN A 211 -3.18 -17.12 -9.84
CA ASN A 211 -3.35 -18.45 -9.25
C ASN A 211 -3.07 -19.61 -10.24
N GLY A 212 -2.69 -19.32 -11.49
CA GLY A 212 -2.36 -20.31 -12.51
C GLY A 212 -3.55 -21.06 -13.14
N THR A 213 -4.78 -20.54 -13.00
CA THR A 213 -5.98 -21.09 -13.66
C THR A 213 -5.89 -20.97 -15.18
N VAL A 214 -5.17 -19.98 -15.69
CA VAL A 214 -4.87 -19.81 -17.12
C VAL A 214 -3.35 -19.75 -17.34
N ASP A 215 -2.91 -20.05 -18.56
CA ASP A 215 -1.51 -19.95 -18.95
C ASP A 215 -1.04 -18.49 -19.03
N ARG A 216 0.27 -18.27 -18.88
CA ARG A 216 0.86 -16.91 -18.93
C ARG A 216 0.64 -16.20 -20.26
N GLY A 217 0.38 -16.93 -21.35
CA GLY A 217 0.07 -16.37 -22.67
C GLY A 217 -1.37 -15.90 -22.83
N HIS A 218 -2.27 -16.26 -21.91
CA HIS A 218 -3.69 -15.92 -21.99
C HIS A 218 -3.94 -14.41 -21.89
N ASP A 219 -4.99 -13.92 -22.55
CA ASP A 219 -5.45 -12.53 -22.45
C ASP A 219 -5.76 -12.04 -21.02
N LYS A 220 -6.02 -12.95 -20.07
CA LYS A 220 -6.26 -12.66 -18.66
C LYS A 220 -4.94 -12.45 -17.89
N CYS A 221 -3.83 -12.92 -18.45
CA CYS A 221 -2.46 -12.72 -17.98
C CYS A 221 -1.73 -11.58 -18.65
N LYS A 222 -2.28 -11.01 -19.73
CA LYS A 222 -1.69 -9.84 -20.38
C LYS A 222 -1.83 -8.65 -19.43
N GLU A 223 -0.70 -8.03 -19.09
CA GLU A 223 -0.68 -6.71 -18.47
C GLU A 223 -1.51 -5.79 -19.37
N LYS A 224 -2.64 -5.31 -18.86
CA LYS A 224 -3.33 -4.18 -19.51
C LYS A 224 -2.49 -2.95 -19.21
N GLN A 225 -1.45 -2.73 -20.03
CA GLN A 225 -0.59 -1.56 -19.92
C GLN A 225 -1.44 -0.30 -20.04
N ALA A 226 -1.62 0.35 -18.90
CA ALA A 226 -2.19 1.69 -18.81
C ALA A 226 -1.08 2.68 -19.15
N TRP A 227 -1.09 3.20 -20.38
CA TRP A 227 -0.24 4.32 -20.77
C TRP A 227 -0.74 5.63 -20.16
#